data_AF-A0A7Z2SRY9-F1
#
_entry.id   AF-A0A7Z2SRY9-F1
#
_cell.length_a   1.000
_cell.length_b   1.000
_cell.length_c   1.000
_cell.angle_alpha   90.00
_cell.angle_beta   90.00
_cell.angle_gamma   90.00
#
_symmetry.space_group_name_H-M   'P 1'
#
loop_
_entity.id
_entity.type
_entity.pdbx_description
1 polymer ?
#
loop_
_entity_poly.entity_id
_entity_poly.type
_entity_poly.pdbx_seq_one_letter_code
_entity_poly.pdbx_strand_id
1 'polypeptide(L)'
;MIWTLGLITLLGMAVIVGARYRTKTSSNYASVAAAEMAAESAVNLAIATALAPTPEQTVSFPLRCRLPGGEHATIMVEEETGKIDLNAASPATLTRFFTALTGDQSRGTRIASRIIEFRKPKAQSTPGAGPAEVRFTTVMQLDQIDGMSPLLFRTALRHVTVRSGRPELDMEAASPATLRLLNVAPKQAAGKRGLPTGGSITIRADISASDGTRFIREALVSLEGGNGRPFVIREWRRGDIDSSGARQERAQGTGPACLRVRDTAAS
;
A
#
# COMPACT_ATOMS: atom_id res chain seq x y z
N MET A 1 45.93 34.48 -28.00
CA MET A 1 44.80 33.88 -28.74
C MET A 1 44.44 32.47 -28.28
N ILE A 2 45.38 31.62 -27.85
CA ILE A 2 45.06 30.24 -27.40
C ILE A 2 44.20 30.21 -26.12
N TRP A 3 44.47 31.10 -25.16
CA TRP A 3 43.76 31.15 -23.88
C TRP A 3 42.27 31.51 -23.98
N THR A 4 41.90 32.40 -24.90
CA THR A 4 40.49 32.80 -25.10
C THR A 4 39.68 31.66 -25.71
N LEU A 5 40.26 30.88 -26.62
CA LEU A 5 39.61 29.71 -27.21
C LEU A 5 39.35 28.62 -26.16
N GLY A 6 40.33 28.36 -25.29
CA GLY A 6 40.20 27.43 -24.17
C GLY A 6 39.09 27.85 -23.20
N LEU A 7 39.03 29.13 -22.85
CA LEU A 7 37.98 29.68 -21.97
C LEU A 7 36.58 29.55 -22.58
N ILE A 8 36.42 29.91 -23.86
CA ILE A 8 35.15 29.81 -24.58
C ILE A 8 34.70 28.34 -24.67
N THR A 9 35.63 27.42 -24.91
CA THR A 9 35.32 25.98 -24.99
C THR A 9 34.88 25.43 -23.62
N LEU A 10 35.54 25.83 -22.54
CA LEU A 10 35.18 25.44 -21.18
C LEU A 10 33.80 25.99 -20.78
N LEU A 11 33.52 27.25 -21.10
CA LEU A 11 32.20 27.86 -20.90
C LEU A 11 31.11 27.14 -21.71
N GLY A 12 31.38 26.83 -22.99
CA GLY A 12 30.47 26.07 -23.85
C GLY A 12 30.16 24.68 -23.29
N MET A 13 31.19 23.97 -22.80
CA MET A 13 31.02 22.65 -22.17
C MET A 13 30.18 22.73 -20.89
N ALA A 14 30.40 23.73 -20.04
CA ALA A 14 29.63 23.94 -18.83
C ALA A 14 28.13 24.20 -19.12
N VAL A 15 27.83 25.00 -20.15
CA VAL A 15 26.45 25.26 -20.60
C VAL A 15 25.78 23.98 -21.13
N ILE A 16 26.46 23.20 -21.96
CA ILE A 16 25.93 21.94 -22.52
C ILE A 16 25.65 20.92 -21.40
N VAL A 17 26.59 20.76 -20.47
CA VAL A 17 26.41 19.85 -19.32
C VAL A 17 25.26 20.32 -18.44
N GLY A 18 25.16 21.62 -18.16
CA GLY A 18 24.05 22.19 -17.40
C GLY A 18 22.69 21.99 -18.08
N ALA A 19 22.61 22.17 -19.40
CA ALA A 19 21.41 21.92 -20.17
C ALA A 19 20.99 20.44 -20.13
N ARG A 20 21.94 19.52 -20.36
CA ARG A 20 21.69 18.06 -20.27
C ARG A 20 21.23 17.65 -18.87
N TYR A 21 21.82 18.24 -17.83
CA TYR A 21 21.41 17.99 -16.46
C TYR A 21 19.97 18.44 -16.22
N ARG A 22 19.62 19.67 -16.62
CA ARG A 22 18.24 20.21 -16.51
C ARG A 22 17.22 19.36 -17.28
N THR A 23 17.54 18.94 -18.49
CA THR A 23 16.68 18.05 -19.29
C THR A 23 16.46 16.71 -18.60
N LYS A 24 17.53 16.08 -18.08
CA LYS A 24 17.42 14.81 -17.32
C LYS A 24 16.60 14.97 -16.05
N THR A 25 16.79 16.05 -15.29
CA THR A 25 15.98 16.30 -14.09
C THR A 25 14.51 16.51 -14.45
N SER A 26 14.22 17.27 -15.51
CA SER A 26 12.85 17.53 -15.95
C SER A 26 12.15 16.27 -16.46
N SER A 27 12.85 15.41 -17.22
CA SER A 27 12.29 14.14 -17.67
C SER A 27 11.99 13.19 -16.50
N ASN A 28 12.84 13.19 -15.48
CA ASN A 28 12.62 12.36 -14.29
C ASN A 28 11.37 12.80 -13.51
N TYR A 29 11.15 14.11 -13.34
CA TYR A 29 9.92 14.61 -12.70
C TYR A 29 8.66 14.22 -13.48
N ALA A 30 8.69 14.37 -14.80
CA ALA A 30 7.57 13.98 -15.65
C ALA A 30 7.28 12.48 -15.55
N SER A 31 8.32 11.64 -15.53
CA SER A 31 8.18 10.20 -15.38
C SER A 31 7.60 9.78 -14.02
N VAL A 32 8.08 10.39 -12.92
CA VAL A 32 7.54 10.12 -11.59
C VAL A 32 6.07 10.53 -11.49
N ALA A 33 5.71 11.70 -12.04
CA ALA A 33 4.33 12.16 -12.08
C ALA A 33 3.44 11.22 -12.92
N ALA A 34 3.92 10.77 -14.07
CA ALA A 34 3.19 9.79 -14.90
C ALA A 34 2.97 8.47 -14.15
N ALA A 35 4.01 7.94 -13.49
CA ALA A 35 3.91 6.71 -12.69
C ALA A 35 2.97 6.87 -11.48
N GLU A 36 2.93 8.05 -10.86
CA GLU A 36 1.99 8.39 -9.79
C GLU A 36 0.54 8.37 -10.29
N MET A 37 0.25 9.05 -11.40
CA MET A 37 -1.10 9.06 -12.00
C MET A 37 -1.53 7.67 -12.50
N ALA A 38 -0.59 6.89 -13.03
CA ALA A 38 -0.78 5.49 -13.41
C ALA A 38 -1.16 4.64 -12.18
N ALA A 39 -0.52 4.87 -11.03
CA ALA A 39 -0.81 4.15 -9.79
C ALA A 39 -2.19 4.51 -9.24
N GLU A 40 -2.58 5.78 -9.28
CA GLU A 40 -3.94 6.20 -8.91
C GLU A 40 -5.00 5.62 -9.85
N SER A 41 -4.71 5.58 -11.15
CA SER A 41 -5.59 4.96 -12.15
C SER A 41 -5.77 3.47 -11.89
N ALA A 42 -4.70 2.77 -11.54
CA ALA A 42 -4.73 1.35 -11.15
C ALA A 42 -5.55 1.11 -9.88
N VAL A 43 -5.47 2.01 -8.89
CA VAL A 43 -6.34 1.97 -7.70
C VAL A 43 -7.80 2.16 -8.08
N ASN A 44 -8.12 3.16 -8.92
CA ASN A 44 -9.49 3.41 -9.36
C ASN A 44 -10.06 2.24 -10.17
N LEU A 45 -9.24 1.59 -11.00
CA LEU A 45 -9.60 0.36 -11.71
C LEU A 45 -9.98 -0.75 -10.72
N ALA A 46 -9.16 -0.97 -9.69
CA ALA A 46 -9.44 -1.98 -8.68
C ALA A 46 -10.74 -1.70 -7.92
N ILE A 47 -11.01 -0.43 -7.56
CA ILE A 47 -12.28 -0.01 -6.95
C ILE A 47 -13.45 -0.31 -7.89
N ALA A 48 -13.34 0.07 -9.18
CA ALA A 48 -14.39 -0.19 -10.16
C ALA A 48 -14.65 -1.70 -10.32
N THR A 49 -13.60 -2.53 -10.32
CA THR A 49 -13.76 -3.99 -10.37
C THR A 49 -14.39 -4.58 -9.10
N ALA A 50 -14.12 -4.00 -7.93
CA ALA A 50 -14.72 -4.42 -6.65
C ALA A 50 -16.20 -4.09 -6.54
N LEU A 51 -16.63 -2.99 -7.16
CA LEU A 51 -18.01 -2.53 -7.13
C LEU A 51 -18.86 -3.12 -8.26
N ALA A 52 -18.25 -3.80 -9.24
CA ALA A 52 -18.96 -4.36 -10.38
C ALA A 52 -19.87 -5.54 -9.95
N PRO A 53 -21.21 -5.45 -10.13
CA PRO A 53 -22.15 -6.50 -9.69
C PRO A 53 -21.97 -7.83 -10.44
N THR A 54 -21.64 -7.72 -11.73
CA THR A 54 -21.24 -8.82 -12.61
C THR A 54 -19.94 -8.37 -13.26
N PRO A 55 -18.78 -8.78 -12.74
CA PRO A 55 -17.53 -8.35 -13.34
C PRO A 55 -17.49 -8.93 -14.76
N GLU A 56 -17.36 -8.06 -15.78
CA GLU A 56 -17.25 -8.45 -17.19
C GLU A 56 -16.07 -9.41 -17.44
N GLN A 57 -15.13 -9.45 -16.49
CA GLN A 57 -13.95 -10.28 -16.50
C GLN A 57 -13.74 -10.85 -15.09
N THR A 58 -13.53 -12.16 -14.96
CA THR A 58 -13.13 -12.75 -13.68
C THR A 58 -11.72 -12.27 -13.33
N VAL A 59 -11.62 -11.17 -12.59
CA VAL A 59 -10.35 -10.61 -12.10
C VAL A 59 -9.96 -11.34 -10.82
N SER A 60 -8.74 -11.83 -10.77
CA SER A 60 -8.12 -12.39 -9.57
C SER A 60 -6.93 -11.55 -9.20
N PHE A 61 -6.78 -11.23 -7.92
CA PHE A 61 -5.59 -10.56 -7.41
C PHE A 61 -4.53 -11.58 -6.97
N PRO A 62 -3.22 -11.27 -7.10
CA PRO A 62 -2.67 -10.05 -7.69
C PRO A 62 -2.93 -9.95 -9.21
N LEU A 63 -3.40 -8.79 -9.66
CA LEU A 63 -3.62 -8.50 -11.06
C LEU A 63 -2.34 -7.89 -11.64
N ARG A 64 -1.76 -8.55 -12.63
CA ARG A 64 -0.60 -8.05 -13.39
C ARG A 64 -1.05 -7.68 -14.79
N CYS A 65 -0.87 -6.43 -15.17
CA CYS A 65 -1.34 -5.92 -16.44
C CYS A 65 -0.53 -4.71 -16.91
N ARG A 66 -0.77 -4.26 -18.15
CA ARG A 66 -0.20 -3.04 -18.72
C ARG A 66 -1.25 -1.93 -18.77
N LEU A 67 -0.89 -0.75 -18.26
CA LEU A 67 -1.70 0.45 -18.32
C LEU A 67 -1.61 1.11 -19.71
N PRO A 68 -2.55 2.01 -20.08
CA PRO A 68 -2.54 2.67 -21.39
C PRO A 68 -1.27 3.47 -21.70
N GLY A 69 -0.59 4.00 -20.68
CA GLY A 69 0.70 4.71 -20.83
C GLY A 69 1.89 3.79 -21.09
N GLY A 70 1.68 2.46 -21.09
CA GLY A 70 2.72 1.46 -21.30
C GLY A 70 3.38 0.95 -20.00
N GLU A 71 3.02 1.53 -18.85
CA GLU A 71 3.52 1.11 -17.55
C GLU A 71 3.01 -0.28 -17.18
N HIS A 72 3.86 -1.06 -16.52
CA HIS A 72 3.48 -2.33 -15.94
C HIS A 72 2.91 -2.10 -14.55
N ALA A 73 1.73 -2.64 -14.29
CA ALA A 73 1.04 -2.55 -13.00
C ALA A 73 0.93 -3.92 -12.35
N THR A 74 1.30 -4.00 -11.07
CA THR A 74 0.91 -5.10 -10.17
C THR A 74 -0.03 -4.54 -9.12
N ILE A 75 -1.29 -4.97 -9.17
CA ILE A 75 -2.35 -4.51 -8.29
C ILE A 75 -2.68 -5.63 -7.32
N MET A 76 -2.71 -5.33 -6.03
CA MET A 76 -3.17 -6.25 -4.99
C MET A 76 -4.33 -5.62 -4.23
N VAL A 77 -5.29 -6.45 -3.84
CA VAL A 77 -6.41 -6.08 -2.98
C VAL A 77 -6.40 -7.00 -1.78
N GLU A 78 -6.42 -6.42 -0.58
CA GLU A 78 -6.46 -7.15 0.68
C GLU A 78 -7.63 -6.63 1.52
N GLU A 79 -8.37 -7.54 2.15
CA GLU A 79 -9.38 -7.19 3.14
C GLU A 79 -8.73 -6.74 4.45
N GLU A 80 -9.25 -5.68 5.05
CA GLU A 80 -8.74 -5.20 6.35
C GLU A 80 -9.05 -6.16 7.50
N THR A 81 -10.07 -7.02 7.35
CA THR A 81 -10.39 -8.10 8.30
C THR A 81 -9.27 -9.15 8.38
N GLY A 82 -8.46 -9.30 7.33
CA GLY A 82 -7.29 -10.18 7.31
C GLY A 82 -6.05 -9.62 8.01
N LYS A 83 -6.14 -8.39 8.53
CA LYS A 83 -5.05 -7.68 9.25
C LYS A 83 -5.37 -7.59 10.75
N ILE A 84 -4.34 -7.31 11.53
CA ILE A 84 -4.46 -7.17 12.98
C ILE A 84 -4.88 -5.76 13.34
N ASP A 85 -6.00 -5.64 14.06
CA ASP A 85 -6.53 -4.35 14.48
C ASP A 85 -5.80 -3.76 15.69
N LEU A 86 -5.10 -2.64 15.51
CA LEU A 86 -4.41 -1.96 16.60
C LEU A 86 -5.38 -1.43 17.66
N ASN A 87 -6.66 -1.25 17.37
CA ASN A 87 -7.68 -0.76 18.31
C ASN A 87 -8.51 -1.88 18.94
N ALA A 88 -8.77 -2.96 18.20
CA ALA A 88 -9.66 -4.03 18.64
C ALA A 88 -8.92 -5.32 19.07
N ALA A 89 -7.71 -5.59 18.55
CA ALA A 89 -7.03 -6.86 18.76
C ALA A 89 -6.85 -7.21 20.24
N SER A 90 -7.02 -8.49 20.58
CA SER A 90 -6.82 -8.98 21.95
C SER A 90 -5.35 -8.80 22.40
N PRO A 91 -5.07 -8.65 23.71
CA PRO A 91 -3.69 -8.59 24.21
C PRO A 91 -2.85 -9.80 23.79
N ALA A 92 -3.48 -10.98 23.76
CA ALA A 92 -2.85 -12.21 23.30
C ALA A 92 -2.46 -12.12 21.82
N THR A 93 -3.32 -11.60 20.96
CA THR A 93 -3.08 -11.46 19.51
C THR A 93 -1.97 -10.47 19.20
N LEU A 94 -1.99 -9.30 19.85
CA LEU A 94 -0.89 -8.34 19.75
C LEU A 94 0.43 -8.96 20.20
N THR A 95 0.42 -9.67 21.33
CA THR A 95 1.62 -10.31 21.88
C THR A 95 2.18 -11.35 20.92
N ARG A 96 1.35 -12.24 20.37
CA ARG A 96 1.78 -13.26 19.39
C ARG A 96 2.39 -12.60 18.15
N PHE A 97 1.73 -11.57 17.62
CA PHE A 97 2.18 -10.86 16.44
C PHE A 97 3.53 -10.15 16.62
N PHE A 98 3.67 -9.36 17.68
CA PHE A 98 4.93 -8.66 17.93
C PHE A 98 6.04 -9.60 18.38
N THR A 99 5.72 -10.74 19.01
CA THR A 99 6.70 -11.81 19.25
C THR A 99 7.20 -12.39 17.94
N ALA A 100 6.30 -12.69 16.99
CA ALA A 100 6.69 -13.19 15.67
C ALA A 100 7.57 -12.21 14.90
N LEU A 101 7.30 -10.89 15.01
CA LEU A 101 8.12 -9.87 14.35
C LEU A 101 9.47 -9.62 15.02
N THR A 102 9.56 -9.73 16.34
CA THR A 102 10.78 -9.42 17.10
C THR A 102 11.66 -10.64 17.36
N GLY A 103 11.12 -11.84 17.24
CA GLY A 103 11.76 -13.08 17.68
C GLY A 103 11.89 -13.21 19.20
N ASP A 104 11.22 -12.34 19.98
CA ASP A 104 11.38 -12.25 21.43
C ASP A 104 10.03 -12.01 22.13
N GLN A 105 9.62 -12.99 22.93
CA GLN A 105 8.35 -12.98 23.66
C GLN A 105 8.24 -11.81 24.65
N SER A 106 9.34 -11.45 25.31
CA SER A 106 9.37 -10.36 26.30
C SER A 106 9.17 -9.00 25.64
N ARG A 107 9.82 -8.79 24.49
CA ARG A 107 9.66 -7.57 23.67
C ARG A 107 8.27 -7.51 23.05
N GLY A 108 7.77 -8.61 22.52
CA GLY A 108 6.41 -8.70 21.96
C GLY A 108 5.35 -8.32 22.99
N THR A 109 5.44 -8.89 24.19
CA THR A 109 4.53 -8.58 25.30
C THR A 109 4.57 -7.10 25.69
N ARG A 110 5.77 -6.51 25.77
CA ARG A 110 5.93 -5.09 26.12
C ARG A 110 5.34 -4.15 25.07
N ILE A 111 5.54 -4.42 23.78
CA ILE A 111 4.94 -3.63 22.71
C ILE A 111 3.40 -3.75 22.75
N ALA A 112 2.90 -4.97 22.92
CA ALA A 112 1.46 -5.21 23.06
C ALA A 112 0.85 -4.43 24.23
N SER A 113 1.49 -4.45 25.42
CA SER A 113 0.99 -3.70 26.58
C SER A 113 0.98 -2.19 26.34
N ARG A 114 1.98 -1.65 25.64
CA ARG A 114 2.02 -0.23 25.27
C ARG A 114 0.92 0.17 24.29
N ILE A 115 0.58 -0.71 23.34
CA ILE A 115 -0.56 -0.50 22.44
C ILE A 115 -1.87 -0.49 23.23
N ILE A 116 -2.05 -1.43 24.17
CA ILE A 116 -3.23 -1.45 25.04
C ILE A 116 -3.30 -0.19 25.91
N GLU A 117 -2.17 0.29 26.43
CA GLU A 117 -2.08 1.54 27.18
C GLU A 117 -2.44 2.75 26.31
N PHE A 118 -1.96 2.81 25.06
CA PHE A 118 -2.28 3.86 24.11
C PHE A 118 -3.79 3.97 23.80
N ARG A 119 -4.51 2.84 23.80
CA ARG A 119 -5.98 2.81 23.61
C ARG A 119 -6.77 3.41 24.78
N LYS A 120 -6.17 3.58 25.97
CA LYS A 120 -6.91 3.97 27.18
C LYS A 120 -7.18 5.47 27.21
N PRO A 121 -8.39 5.89 27.61
CA PRO A 121 -8.72 7.31 27.76
C PRO A 121 -7.78 7.95 28.78
N LYS A 122 -7.09 9.01 28.37
CA LYS A 122 -6.39 9.88 29.32
C LYS A 122 -7.45 10.62 30.12
N ALA A 123 -7.30 10.66 31.44
CA ALA A 123 -8.23 11.38 32.32
C ALA A 123 -8.39 12.83 31.83
N GLN A 124 -9.64 13.24 31.58
CA GLN A 124 -9.96 14.61 31.19
C GLN A 124 -9.39 15.58 32.23
N SER A 125 -8.44 16.41 31.82
CA SER A 125 -7.94 17.50 32.65
C SER A 125 -8.71 18.82 32.41
N THR A 126 -9.77 18.81 31.59
CA THR A 126 -10.49 20.04 31.24
C THR A 126 -11.97 19.78 30.94
N PRO A 127 -12.91 20.35 31.71
CA PRO A 127 -14.33 20.39 31.34
C PRO A 127 -14.50 21.20 30.05
N GLY A 128 -15.12 20.61 29.02
CA GLY A 128 -15.46 21.30 27.76
C GLY A 128 -14.64 20.92 26.53
N ALA A 129 -13.62 20.07 26.65
CA ALA A 129 -12.99 19.45 25.48
C ALA A 129 -13.96 18.40 24.90
N GLY A 130 -14.21 18.45 23.59
CA GLY A 130 -15.01 17.46 22.86
C GLY A 130 -14.54 16.02 23.08
N PRO A 131 -15.31 15.01 22.63
CA PRO A 131 -15.04 13.61 22.94
C PRO A 131 -13.58 13.27 22.61
N ALA A 132 -12.83 12.84 23.63
CA ALA A 132 -11.42 12.53 23.48
C ALA A 132 -11.26 11.45 22.39
N GLU A 133 -10.50 11.76 21.33
CA GLU A 133 -10.10 10.76 20.34
C GLU A 133 -9.04 9.86 20.97
N VAL A 134 -9.50 8.77 21.59
CA VAL A 134 -8.66 7.86 22.37
C VAL A 134 -8.59 6.49 21.72
N ARG A 135 -8.06 6.44 20.50
CA ARG A 135 -7.73 5.24 19.73
C ARG A 135 -6.70 5.62 18.65
N PHE A 136 -6.05 4.63 18.04
CA PHE A 136 -5.29 4.87 16.82
C PHE A 136 -6.23 5.41 15.73
N THR A 137 -5.96 6.60 15.20
CA THR A 137 -6.69 7.18 14.07
C THR A 137 -6.05 6.79 12.73
N THR A 138 -4.74 6.51 12.76
CA THR A 138 -3.96 5.98 11.65
C THR A 138 -2.99 4.92 12.17
N VAL A 139 -2.65 3.96 11.31
CA VAL A 139 -1.58 2.97 11.58
C VAL A 139 -0.22 3.64 11.76
N MET A 140 -0.03 4.88 11.28
CA MET A 140 1.25 5.60 11.40
C MET A 140 1.62 5.88 12.86
N GLN A 141 0.65 6.11 13.74
CA GLN A 141 0.87 6.35 15.17
C GLN A 141 1.52 5.15 15.90
N LEU A 142 1.64 3.99 15.25
CA LEU A 142 2.40 2.86 15.78
C LEU A 142 3.89 3.21 15.99
N ASP A 143 4.42 4.20 15.29
CA ASP A 143 5.79 4.71 15.49
C ASP A 143 6.00 5.38 16.86
N GLN A 144 4.93 5.83 17.52
CA GLN A 144 4.95 6.45 18.84
C GLN A 144 5.04 5.43 19.98
N ILE A 145 4.93 4.14 19.67
CA ILE A 145 4.95 3.07 20.67
C ILE A 145 6.39 2.74 21.07
N ASP A 146 6.68 2.85 22.36
CA ASP A 146 7.97 2.45 22.93
C ASP A 146 8.38 1.04 22.49
N GLY A 147 9.60 0.91 21.97
CA GLY A 147 10.14 -0.35 21.45
C GLY A 147 9.89 -0.59 19.96
N MET A 148 9.22 0.34 19.27
CA MET A 148 9.02 0.31 17.83
C MET A 148 10.23 0.87 17.06
N SER A 149 11.13 -0.01 16.61
CA SER A 149 12.21 0.42 15.71
C SER A 149 11.68 0.73 14.29
N PRO A 150 12.37 1.56 13.48
CA PRO A 150 11.93 1.85 12.10
C PRO A 150 11.76 0.61 11.22
N LEU A 151 12.62 -0.40 11.39
CA LEU A 151 12.50 -1.67 10.66
C LEU A 151 11.27 -2.47 11.09
N LEU A 152 11.02 -2.54 12.41
CA LEU A 152 9.87 -3.22 12.97
C LEU A 152 8.57 -2.55 12.54
N PHE A 153 8.52 -1.22 12.61
CA PHE A 153 7.40 -0.40 12.14
C PHE A 153 7.07 -0.70 10.69
N ARG A 154 8.04 -0.54 9.77
CA ARG A 154 7.83 -0.81 8.32
C ARG A 154 7.34 -2.23 8.05
N THR A 155 7.80 -3.20 8.84
CA THR A 155 7.34 -4.59 8.70
C THR A 155 5.93 -4.76 9.22
N ALA A 156 5.60 -4.17 10.38
CA ALA A 156 4.30 -4.25 10.99
C ALA A 156 3.20 -3.61 10.13
N LEU A 157 3.48 -2.49 9.46
CA LEU A 157 2.51 -1.74 8.64
C LEU A 157 1.82 -2.55 7.54
N ARG A 158 2.41 -3.67 7.12
CA ARG A 158 1.81 -4.57 6.11
C ARG A 158 0.74 -5.50 6.69
N HIS A 159 0.72 -5.66 8.01
CA HIS A 159 -0.08 -6.67 8.69
C HIS A 159 -1.07 -6.08 9.69
N VAL A 160 -1.09 -4.75 9.86
CA VAL A 160 -1.93 -4.06 10.84
C VAL A 160 -2.92 -3.12 10.18
N THR A 161 -4.01 -2.87 10.88
CA THR A 161 -5.05 -1.89 10.54
C THR A 161 -5.57 -1.21 11.80
N VAL A 162 -6.38 -0.18 11.66
CA VAL A 162 -7.11 0.46 12.77
C VAL A 162 -8.63 0.31 12.63
N ARG A 163 -9.10 -0.45 11.61
CA ARG A 163 -10.50 -0.40 11.13
C ARG A 163 -11.19 -1.72 10.84
N SER A 164 -10.60 -2.86 11.15
CA SER A 164 -11.32 -4.13 11.01
C SER A 164 -12.44 -4.30 12.04
N GLY A 165 -12.28 -3.68 13.22
CA GLY A 165 -13.17 -3.83 14.37
C GLY A 165 -13.10 -5.19 15.07
N ARG A 166 -12.19 -6.09 14.67
CA ARG A 166 -12.14 -7.47 15.18
C ARG A 166 -11.02 -7.69 16.20
N PRO A 167 -11.27 -8.47 17.27
CA PRO A 167 -10.25 -8.84 18.25
C PRO A 167 -9.24 -9.87 17.71
N GLU A 168 -9.65 -10.65 16.73
CA GLU A 168 -8.83 -11.63 16.01
C GLU A 168 -8.92 -11.34 14.50
N LEU A 169 -7.84 -11.61 13.77
CA LEU A 169 -7.86 -11.50 12.32
C LEU A 169 -8.70 -12.62 11.70
N ASP A 170 -9.27 -12.34 10.54
CA ASP A 170 -9.96 -13.33 9.72
C ASP A 170 -8.94 -14.15 8.93
N MET A 171 -8.80 -15.43 9.27
CA MET A 171 -7.79 -16.32 8.67
C MET A 171 -8.03 -16.58 7.18
N GLU A 172 -9.28 -16.48 6.72
CA GLU A 172 -9.61 -16.68 5.31
C GLU A 172 -9.31 -15.42 4.48
N ALA A 173 -9.36 -14.25 5.10
CA ALA A 173 -9.00 -12.97 4.49
C ALA A 173 -7.50 -12.63 4.60
N ALA A 174 -6.77 -13.30 5.50
CA ALA A 174 -5.38 -13.01 5.80
C ALA A 174 -4.45 -13.30 4.62
N SER A 175 -3.49 -12.39 4.39
CA SER A 175 -2.49 -12.61 3.36
C SER A 175 -1.59 -13.80 3.71
N PRO A 176 -1.06 -14.54 2.71
CA PRO A 176 -0.12 -15.62 2.96
C PRO A 176 1.12 -15.19 3.76
N ALA A 177 1.54 -13.93 3.61
CA ALA A 177 2.64 -13.37 4.39
C ALA A 177 2.29 -13.26 5.88
N THR A 178 1.09 -12.77 6.21
CA THR A 178 0.59 -12.69 7.60
C THR A 178 0.46 -14.08 8.22
N LEU A 179 -0.11 -15.05 7.50
CA LEU A 179 -0.28 -16.41 8.00
C LEU A 179 1.06 -17.09 8.29
N ARG A 180 2.04 -16.94 7.40
CA ARG A 180 3.41 -17.45 7.62
C ARG A 180 4.08 -16.78 8.81
N LEU A 181 3.95 -15.46 8.95
CA LEU A 181 4.50 -14.73 10.08
C LEU A 181 3.96 -15.28 11.42
N LEU A 182 2.67 -15.58 11.48
CA LEU A 182 2.03 -16.12 12.68
C LEU A 182 2.20 -17.63 12.85
N ASN A 183 2.95 -18.30 11.96
CA ASN A 183 3.12 -19.74 11.91
C ASN A 183 1.78 -20.51 11.92
N VAL A 184 0.77 -19.95 11.26
CA VAL A 184 -0.54 -20.57 11.09
C VAL A 184 -0.53 -21.32 9.76
N ALA A 185 -0.71 -22.64 9.81
CA ALA A 185 -0.88 -23.42 8.60
C ALA A 185 -2.14 -22.93 7.87
N PRO A 186 -2.05 -22.53 6.59
CA PRO A 186 -3.24 -22.21 5.83
C PRO A 186 -4.12 -23.45 5.79
N LYS A 187 -5.38 -23.35 6.24
CA LYS A 187 -6.37 -24.36 5.85
C LYS A 187 -6.37 -24.41 4.32
N GLN A 188 -6.24 -25.61 3.76
CA GLN A 188 -6.15 -25.86 2.32
C GLN A 188 -7.12 -24.95 1.58
N ALA A 189 -6.54 -24.11 0.71
CA ALA A 189 -7.15 -23.00 -0.02
C ALA A 189 -8.68 -22.92 0.10
N ALA A 190 -9.17 -21.99 0.94
CA ALA A 190 -10.48 -21.40 0.70
C ALA A 190 -10.51 -21.03 -0.79
N GLY A 191 -11.41 -21.65 -1.56
CA GLY A 191 -11.48 -21.47 -3.01
C GLY A 191 -11.47 -19.98 -3.34
N LYS A 192 -10.85 -19.59 -4.47
CA LYS A 192 -10.64 -18.21 -4.94
C LYS A 192 -11.72 -17.27 -4.40
N ARG A 193 -11.47 -16.67 -3.22
CA ARG A 193 -12.44 -15.78 -2.59
C ARG A 193 -12.59 -14.61 -3.56
N GLY A 194 -13.83 -14.37 -4.00
CA GLY A 194 -14.15 -13.24 -4.86
C GLY A 194 -13.76 -11.93 -4.19
N LEU A 195 -13.82 -10.83 -4.94
CA LEU A 195 -13.60 -9.52 -4.34
C LEU A 195 -14.61 -9.31 -3.20
N PRO A 196 -14.18 -8.76 -2.05
CA PRO A 196 -15.09 -8.49 -0.95
C PRO A 196 -16.18 -7.52 -1.40
N THR A 197 -17.43 -7.87 -1.11
CA THR A 197 -18.62 -7.08 -1.52
C THR A 197 -18.99 -5.98 -0.52
N GLY A 198 -18.14 -5.75 0.51
CA GLY A 198 -18.38 -4.82 1.60
C GLY A 198 -17.16 -4.66 2.51
N GLY A 199 -17.29 -3.86 3.57
CA GLY A 199 -16.21 -3.60 4.52
C GLY A 199 -15.11 -2.65 4.00
N SER A 200 -13.92 -2.76 4.58
CA SER A 200 -12.75 -1.98 4.18
C SER A 200 -11.69 -2.87 3.53
N ILE A 201 -11.07 -2.36 2.47
CA ILE A 201 -9.98 -3.00 1.73
C ILE A 201 -8.78 -2.06 1.62
N THR A 202 -7.59 -2.63 1.53
CA THR A 202 -6.40 -1.92 1.05
C THR A 202 -6.09 -2.35 -0.37
N ILE A 203 -5.89 -1.37 -1.24
CA ILE A 203 -5.46 -1.57 -2.62
C ILE A 203 -4.03 -1.07 -2.72
N ARG A 204 -3.12 -1.95 -3.17
CA ARG A 204 -1.73 -1.59 -3.47
C ARG A 204 -1.49 -1.69 -4.97
N ALA A 205 -1.15 -0.57 -5.60
CA ALA A 205 -0.75 -0.49 -7.00
C ALA A 205 0.75 -0.23 -7.09
N ASP A 206 1.49 -1.17 -7.65
CA ASP A 206 2.93 -1.08 -7.90
C ASP A 206 3.16 -0.89 -9.39
N ILE A 207 3.65 0.29 -9.77
CA ILE A 207 3.82 0.73 -11.15
C ILE A 207 5.30 0.80 -11.47
N SER A 208 5.69 0.14 -12.56
CA SER A 208 7.03 0.26 -13.15
C SER A 208 6.92 0.79 -14.59
N ALA A 209 7.56 1.92 -14.85
CA ALA A 209 7.68 2.52 -16.18
C ALA A 209 8.90 1.95 -16.93
N SER A 210 8.93 2.15 -18.25
CA SER A 210 9.99 1.63 -19.14
C SER A 210 11.37 2.27 -18.92
N ASP A 211 11.41 3.48 -18.35
CA ASP A 211 12.63 4.19 -17.99
C ASP A 211 13.20 3.78 -16.62
N GLY A 212 12.56 2.82 -15.95
CA GLY A 212 12.95 2.31 -14.63
C GLY A 212 12.33 3.07 -13.46
N THR A 213 11.52 4.10 -13.71
CA THR A 213 10.76 4.77 -12.64
C THR A 213 9.77 3.78 -12.02
N ARG A 214 9.77 3.71 -10.69
CA ARG A 214 8.82 2.90 -9.93
C ARG A 214 8.06 3.75 -8.94
N PHE A 215 6.74 3.58 -8.89
CA PHE A 215 5.88 4.26 -7.95
C PHE A 215 4.87 3.28 -7.36
N ILE A 216 4.69 3.35 -6.04
CA ILE A 216 3.73 2.50 -5.33
C ILE A 216 2.72 3.37 -4.61
N ARG A 217 1.44 3.14 -4.91
CA ARG A 217 0.31 3.75 -4.23
C ARG A 217 -0.45 2.72 -3.41
N GLU A 218 -0.71 3.05 -2.16
CA GLU A 218 -1.61 2.30 -1.28
C GLU A 218 -2.84 3.15 -0.98
N ALA A 219 -4.02 2.56 -1.08
CA ALA A 219 -5.28 3.23 -0.80
C ALA A 219 -6.12 2.38 0.13
N LEU A 220 -6.55 2.96 1.25
CA LEU A 220 -7.49 2.33 2.16
C LEU A 220 -8.91 2.78 1.79
N VAL A 221 -9.71 1.84 1.29
CA VAL A 221 -11.04 2.08 0.71
C VAL A 221 -12.10 1.43 1.58
N SER A 222 -13.15 2.19 1.90
CA SER A 222 -14.37 1.70 2.52
C SER A 222 -15.41 1.47 1.43
N LEU A 223 -15.82 0.22 1.20
CA LEU A 223 -16.86 -0.15 0.23
C LEU A 223 -18.28 0.07 0.77
N GLU A 224 -18.41 0.33 2.07
CA GLU A 224 -19.63 0.83 2.69
C GLU A 224 -19.65 2.35 2.57
N GLY A 225 -20.14 2.86 1.44
CA GLY A 225 -20.29 4.29 1.26
C GLY A 225 -21.59 4.80 1.89
N GLY A 226 -21.45 5.60 2.94
CA GLY A 226 -22.56 6.40 3.47
C GLY A 226 -22.96 7.51 2.48
N ASN A 227 -24.19 8.03 2.61
CA ASN A 227 -24.69 9.19 1.86
C ASN A 227 -24.77 8.99 0.33
N GLY A 228 -25.13 7.78 -0.12
CA GLY A 228 -25.38 7.50 -1.54
C GLY A 228 -24.14 7.33 -2.41
N ARG A 229 -22.93 7.33 -1.82
CA ARG A 229 -21.70 6.99 -2.53
C ARG A 229 -21.45 5.47 -2.45
N PRO A 230 -20.92 4.82 -3.49
CA PRO A 230 -20.62 3.39 -3.43
C PRO A 230 -19.32 3.06 -2.70
N PHE A 231 -18.42 4.04 -2.49
CA PHE A 231 -17.20 3.87 -1.71
C PHE A 231 -16.67 5.21 -1.17
N VAL A 232 -15.73 5.14 -0.23
CA VAL A 232 -14.94 6.28 0.24
C VAL A 232 -13.48 5.87 0.37
N ILE A 233 -12.57 6.59 -0.30
CA ILE A 233 -11.13 6.48 -0.02
C ILE A 233 -10.86 7.25 1.25
N ARG A 234 -10.27 6.58 2.22
CA ARG A 234 -10.11 7.09 3.58
C ARG A 234 -8.69 7.50 3.88
N GLU A 235 -7.73 6.86 3.21
CA GLU A 235 -6.33 7.15 3.36
C GLU A 235 -5.61 6.86 2.04
N TRP A 236 -4.76 7.79 1.63
CA TRP A 236 -3.77 7.59 0.57
C TRP A 236 -2.40 7.49 1.20
N ARG A 237 -1.63 6.48 0.78
CA ARG A 237 -0.27 6.24 1.24
C ARG A 237 0.64 6.01 0.06
N ARG A 238 1.88 6.49 0.19
CA ARG A 238 2.97 6.06 -0.69
C ARG A 238 3.55 4.79 -0.10
N GLY A 239 3.58 3.72 -0.88
CA GLY A 239 4.17 2.46 -0.46
C GLY A 239 5.68 2.46 -0.67
N ASP A 240 6.39 1.69 0.16
CA ASP A 240 7.81 1.42 -0.03
C ASP A 240 8.03 0.29 -1.04
N ILE A 241 9.13 0.38 -1.78
CA ILE A 241 9.61 -0.67 -2.70
C ILE A 241 10.09 -1.85 -1.85
N ASP A 242 9.43 -2.99 -1.97
CA ASP A 242 9.89 -4.21 -1.32
C ASP A 242 10.91 -4.94 -2.21
N SER A 243 12.10 -5.19 -1.65
CA SER A 243 13.13 -6.06 -2.24
C SER A 243 12.65 -7.50 -2.52
N SER A 244 11.62 -7.98 -1.82
CA SER A 244 11.08 -9.33 -2.00
C SER A 244 10.27 -9.47 -3.31
N GLY A 245 9.62 -8.40 -3.77
CA GLY A 245 8.94 -8.33 -5.07
C GLY A 245 9.89 -8.11 -6.26
N ALA A 246 11.00 -7.40 -6.03
CA ALA A 246 12.01 -7.11 -7.06
C ALA A 246 12.67 -8.37 -7.66
N ARG A 247 12.68 -9.50 -6.94
CA ARG A 247 13.18 -10.78 -7.47
C ARG A 247 12.19 -11.45 -8.43
N GLN A 248 10.89 -11.12 -8.36
CA GLN A 248 9.85 -11.69 -9.21
C GLN A 248 9.70 -10.95 -10.56
N GLU A 249 10.27 -9.74 -10.68
CA GLU A 249 10.22 -8.86 -11.86
C GLU A 249 11.15 -9.27 -13.02
N ARG A 250 12.17 -10.11 -12.80
CA ARG A 250 13.14 -10.46 -13.87
C ARG A 250 12.58 -11.38 -14.95
N ALA A 251 11.34 -11.82 -14.86
CA ALA A 251 10.74 -12.74 -15.83
C ALA A 251 9.28 -12.42 -16.11
N GLN A 252 8.97 -11.40 -16.90
CA GLN A 252 7.68 -11.36 -17.62
C GLN A 252 7.68 -10.34 -18.78
N GLY A 253 7.61 -10.88 -20.00
CA GLY A 253 7.27 -10.12 -21.21
C GLY A 253 5.82 -9.62 -21.21
N THR A 254 5.35 -9.21 -22.39
CA THR A 254 4.06 -8.57 -22.72
C THR A 254 2.87 -9.06 -21.87
N GLY A 255 2.62 -8.40 -20.74
CA GLY A 255 1.44 -8.65 -19.91
C GLY A 255 0.15 -8.18 -20.60
N PRO A 256 -1.02 -8.74 -20.25
CA PRO A 256 -2.29 -8.33 -20.82
C PRO A 256 -2.61 -6.86 -20.46
N ALA A 257 -3.38 -6.15 -21.30
CA ALA A 257 -3.84 -4.81 -20.98
C ALA A 257 -4.77 -4.82 -19.75
N CYS A 258 -4.66 -3.81 -18.88
CA CYS A 258 -5.50 -3.69 -17.68
C CYS A 258 -6.98 -3.42 -18.02
N LEU A 259 -7.21 -2.74 -19.13
CA LEU A 259 -8.52 -2.49 -19.72
C LEU A 259 -8.53 -3.09 -21.13
N ARG A 260 -9.45 -4.00 -21.40
CA ARG A 260 -9.78 -4.36 -22.79
C ARG A 260 -10.79 -3.33 -23.29
N VAL A 261 -10.35 -2.40 -24.11
CA VAL A 261 -11.27 -1.56 -24.89
C VAL A 261 -11.99 -2.52 -25.84
N ARG A 262 -13.32 -2.57 -25.80
CA ARG A 262 -14.08 -3.18 -26.89
C ARG A 262 -13.79 -2.35 -28.13
N ASP A 263 -13.25 -2.96 -29.18
CA ASP A 263 -13.40 -2.39 -30.50
C ASP A 263 -14.91 -2.33 -30.76
N THR A 264 -15.49 -1.13 -30.71
CA THR A 264 -16.79 -0.88 -31.30
C THR A 264 -16.59 -0.96 -32.81
N ALA A 265 -16.49 -2.19 -33.32
CA ALA A 265 -16.60 -2.45 -34.74
C ALA A 265 -18.00 -1.96 -35.15
N ALA A 266 -18.00 -1.07 -36.14
CA ALA A 266 -19.16 -0.40 -36.68
C ALA A 266 -20.29 -1.37 -37.01
N SER A 267 -21.51 -0.97 -36.65
CA SER A 267 -22.74 -1.41 -37.31
C SER A 267 -23.21 -0.30 -38.24
#